data_AF-A0A2S0NB10-F1
#
_entry.id   AF-A0A2S0NB10-F1
#
_cell.length_a   1.000
_cell.length_b   1.000
_cell.length_c   1.000
_cell.angle_alpha   90.00
_cell.angle_beta   90.00
_cell.angle_gamma   90.00
#
_symmetry.space_group_name_H-M   'P 1'
#
loop_
_entity.id
_entity.type
_entity.pdbx_description
1 polymer ?
#
loop_
_entity_poly.entity_id
_entity_poly.type
_entity_poly.pdbx_seq_one_letter_code
_entity_poly.pdbx_strand_id
1 'polypeptide(L)'
;MRLHWLAALAALVLTADIAAAQTATTGRSRSSATETTTTPPASTTTRRPRSAAQLRNDQIMRDCGAEWRRDKTRLQAAGKTWRSFLPECRARRRS
;
A
#
# COMPACT_ATOMS: atom_id res chain seq x y z
N MET A 1 -29.40 -13.07 -5.56
CA MET A 1 -28.58 -12.62 -4.41
C MET A 1 -28.29 -11.12 -4.49
N ARG A 2 -29.33 -10.27 -4.52
CA ARG A 2 -29.25 -8.79 -4.58
C ARG A 2 -30.23 -8.14 -3.59
N LEU A 3 -30.46 -8.78 -2.44
CA LEU A 3 -31.36 -8.27 -1.39
C LEU A 3 -30.62 -7.83 -0.11
N HIS A 4 -29.29 -7.99 -0.03
CA HIS A 4 -28.50 -7.58 1.14
C HIS A 4 -28.03 -6.12 1.08
N TRP A 5 -28.35 -5.37 0.02
CA TRP A 5 -27.85 -4.00 -0.20
C TRP A 5 -28.78 -2.90 0.35
N LEU A 6 -30.02 -3.22 0.74
CA LEU A 6 -31.01 -2.24 1.21
C LEU A 6 -31.07 -2.06 2.74
N ALA A 7 -30.37 -2.88 3.53
CA ALA A 7 -30.41 -2.82 4.99
C ALA A 7 -29.31 -1.95 5.64
N ALA A 8 -28.30 -1.51 4.89
CA ALA A 8 -27.18 -0.74 5.45
C ALA A 8 -27.44 0.77 5.52
N LEU A 9 -28.55 1.27 4.98
CA LEU A 9 -28.89 2.70 4.97
C LEU A 9 -29.64 3.18 6.23
N ALA A 10 -29.97 2.28 7.17
CA ALA A 10 -30.77 2.61 8.36
C ALA A 10 -29.94 2.92 9.64
N ALA A 11 -28.60 2.90 9.56
CA ALA A 11 -27.72 3.13 10.73
C ALA A 11 -27.17 4.57 10.82
N LEU A 12 -27.81 5.54 10.14
CA LEU A 12 -27.29 6.91 9.98
C LEU A 12 -28.00 7.97 10.85
N VAL A 13 -28.80 7.59 11.87
CA VAL A 13 -29.64 8.56 12.62
C VAL A 13 -29.51 8.48 14.16
N LEU A 14 -28.51 7.81 14.74
CA LEU A 14 -28.46 7.63 16.21
C LEU A 14 -27.11 7.92 16.92
N THR A 15 -26.39 8.98 16.57
CA THR A 15 -25.24 9.46 17.38
C THR A 15 -25.12 10.99 17.45
N ALA A 16 -26.25 11.69 17.53
CA ALA A 16 -26.29 13.13 17.73
C ALA A 16 -26.62 13.50 19.20
N ASP A 17 -25.87 13.00 20.20
CA ASP A 17 -26.01 13.52 21.59
C ASP A 17 -24.91 13.09 22.59
N ILE A 18 -23.62 13.34 22.32
CA ILE A 18 -22.63 13.48 23.42
C ILE A 18 -21.74 14.70 23.11
N ALA A 19 -22.29 15.87 23.41
CA ALA A 19 -21.60 17.15 23.46
C ALA A 19 -21.54 17.66 24.90
N ALA A 20 -20.78 17.00 25.78
CA ALA A 20 -20.23 17.59 27.00
C ALA A 20 -19.23 16.61 27.63
N ALA A 21 -18.11 17.16 28.11
CA ALA A 21 -17.04 16.47 28.84
C ALA A 21 -16.06 15.66 27.98
N GLN A 22 -15.12 16.34 27.31
CA GLN A 22 -13.66 16.08 27.45
C GLN A 22 -12.87 17.38 27.20
N THR A 23 -13.18 18.40 27.99
CA THR A 23 -12.27 19.53 28.25
C THR A 23 -11.29 19.10 29.34
N ALA A 24 -10.12 18.57 28.97
CA ALA A 24 -8.87 18.65 29.73
C ALA A 24 -7.82 17.65 29.21
N THR A 25 -7.28 17.90 28.02
CA THR A 25 -5.83 17.67 27.82
C THR A 25 -5.33 18.68 26.80
N THR A 26 -5.05 19.85 27.34
CA THR A 26 -4.15 20.86 26.80
C THR A 26 -2.91 20.20 26.17
N GLY A 27 -2.69 20.51 24.90
CA GLY A 27 -1.38 21.02 24.46
C GLY A 27 -0.39 20.03 23.86
N ARG A 28 -0.51 19.76 22.56
CA ARG A 28 0.58 19.98 21.59
C ARG A 28 0.03 19.87 20.17
N SER A 29 -0.81 20.82 19.79
CA SER A 29 -1.12 21.03 18.38
C SER A 29 -1.03 22.51 18.07
N ARG A 30 -0.48 22.79 16.88
CA ARG A 30 -0.22 24.10 16.29
C ARG A 30 1.11 24.76 16.67
N SER A 31 2.20 24.22 16.14
CA SER A 31 3.13 25.10 15.42
C SER A 31 2.55 25.30 14.03
N SER A 32 1.97 26.48 13.81
CA SER A 32 1.99 27.09 12.49
C SER A 32 3.44 27.43 12.18
N ALA A 33 3.94 26.93 11.06
CA ALA A 33 4.91 27.65 10.28
C ALA A 33 4.50 27.46 8.82
N THR A 34 3.95 28.53 8.26
CA THR A 34 3.95 28.79 6.84
C THR A 34 5.41 28.77 6.39
N GLU A 35 5.86 27.67 5.83
CA GLU A 35 7.00 27.66 4.92
C GLU A 35 6.48 27.18 3.59
N THR A 36 6.34 28.14 2.68
CA THR A 36 6.69 28.04 1.27
C THR A 36 6.96 26.61 0.82
N THR A 37 6.11 26.11 -0.07
CA THR A 37 6.43 25.04 -1.02
C THR A 37 7.64 25.47 -1.85
N THR A 38 8.82 25.42 -1.24
CA THR A 38 10.07 25.19 -1.92
C THR A 38 10.04 23.70 -2.16
N THR A 39 9.70 23.30 -3.38
CA THR A 39 10.14 22.04 -3.94
C THR A 39 11.57 21.83 -3.44
N PRO A 40 11.85 20.86 -2.55
CA PRO A 40 13.23 20.58 -2.19
C PRO A 40 13.94 20.33 -3.52
N PRO A 41 15.05 21.03 -3.82
CA PRO A 41 15.81 20.72 -5.02
C PRO A 41 16.07 19.23 -4.96
N ALA A 42 15.59 18.52 -5.98
CA ALA A 42 15.78 17.09 -6.14
C ALA A 42 17.23 16.82 -5.75
N SER A 43 17.42 16.21 -4.58
CA SER A 43 18.76 16.02 -4.05
C SER A 43 19.48 15.18 -5.09
N THR A 44 20.42 15.81 -5.78
CA THR A 44 21.39 15.15 -6.66
C THR A 44 22.38 14.42 -5.76
N THR A 45 21.86 13.55 -4.89
CA THR A 45 22.63 12.45 -4.35
C THR A 45 22.95 11.60 -5.57
N THR A 46 24.19 11.71 -6.06
CA THR A 46 24.77 10.79 -7.04
C THR A 46 24.39 9.38 -6.63
N ARG A 47 23.38 8.82 -7.29
CA ARG A 47 22.84 7.50 -6.96
C ARG A 47 23.97 6.53 -7.25
N ARG A 48 24.53 5.93 -6.19
CA ARG A 48 25.54 4.88 -6.33
C ARG A 48 25.00 3.85 -7.34
N PRO A 49 25.80 3.43 -8.34
CA PRO A 49 25.35 2.44 -9.31
C PRO A 49 24.84 1.21 -8.57
N ARG A 50 23.74 0.63 -9.06
CA ARG A 50 23.20 -0.58 -8.45
C ARG A 50 24.24 -1.68 -8.51
N SER A 51 24.42 -2.40 -7.41
CA SER A 51 25.30 -3.57 -7.39
C SER A 51 24.72 -4.69 -8.27
N ALA A 52 25.57 -5.62 -8.70
CA ALA A 52 25.14 -6.77 -9.49
C ALA A 52 24.02 -7.59 -8.80
N ALA A 53 24.11 -7.73 -7.47
CA ALA A 53 23.07 -8.40 -6.67
C ALA A 53 21.73 -7.65 -6.70
N GLN A 54 21.75 -6.32 -6.72
CA GLN A 54 20.53 -5.52 -6.85
C GLN A 54 19.93 -5.66 -8.24
N LEU A 55 20.75 -5.58 -9.29
CA LEU A 55 20.29 -5.78 -10.68
C LEU A 55 19.69 -7.17 -10.89
N ARG A 56 20.28 -8.22 -10.31
CA ARG A 56 19.72 -9.59 -10.36
C ARG A 56 18.38 -9.68 -9.65
N ASN A 57 18.23 -9.06 -8.48
CA ASN A 57 16.95 -9.00 -7.79
C ASN A 57 15.89 -8.24 -8.59
N ASP A 58 16.24 -7.11 -9.21
CA ASP A 58 15.33 -6.34 -10.06
C ASP A 58 14.85 -7.16 -11.26
N GLN A 59 15.77 -7.93 -11.87
CA GLN A 59 15.44 -8.83 -12.98
C GLN A 59 14.45 -9.91 -12.54
N ILE A 60 14.72 -10.59 -11.41
CA ILE A 60 13.81 -11.59 -10.84
C ILE A 60 12.42 -11.00 -10.59
N MET A 61 12.34 -9.78 -10.03
CA MET A 61 11.06 -9.11 -9.77
C MET A 61 10.29 -8.80 -11.06
N ARG A 62 10.99 -8.34 -12.12
CA ARG A 62 10.39 -8.09 -13.44
C ARG A 62 9.86 -9.39 -14.05
N ASP A 63 10.65 -10.45 -14.01
CA ASP A 63 10.26 -11.72 -14.59
C ASP A 63 9.08 -12.36 -13.84
N CYS A 64 9.11 -12.38 -12.50
CA CYS A 64 7.99 -12.87 -11.70
C CYS A 64 6.72 -12.03 -11.94
N GLY A 65 6.86 -10.70 -12.09
CA GLY A 65 5.75 -9.83 -12.44
C GLY A 65 5.18 -10.07 -13.83
N ALA A 66 6.01 -10.45 -14.81
CA ALA A 66 5.56 -10.84 -16.14
C ALA A 66 4.84 -12.20 -16.12
N GLU A 67 5.39 -13.19 -15.43
CA GLU A 67 4.80 -14.53 -15.27
C GLU A 67 3.43 -14.45 -14.57
N TRP A 68 3.32 -13.66 -13.49
CA TRP A 68 2.04 -13.43 -12.82
C TRP A 68 1.01 -12.79 -13.73
N ARG A 69 1.39 -11.77 -14.53
CA ARG A 69 0.45 -11.12 -15.45
C ARG A 69 -0.02 -12.07 -16.55
N ARG A 70 0.88 -12.91 -17.08
CA ARG A 70 0.56 -13.94 -18.08
C ARG A 70 -0.42 -14.98 -17.53
N ASP A 71 -0.17 -15.45 -16.31
CA ASP A 71 -0.88 -16.60 -15.75
C ASP A 71 -1.91 -16.22 -14.68
N LYS A 72 -2.25 -14.93 -14.55
CA LYS A 72 -3.03 -14.38 -13.43
C LYS A 72 -4.31 -15.16 -13.19
N THR A 73 -5.09 -15.41 -14.25
CA THR A 73 -6.37 -16.12 -14.17
C THR A 73 -6.18 -17.56 -13.69
N ARG A 74 -5.16 -18.26 -14.20
CA ARG A 74 -4.82 -19.63 -13.80
C ARG A 74 -4.37 -19.70 -12.35
N LEU A 75 -3.52 -18.76 -11.93
CA LEU A 75 -3.01 -18.68 -10.56
C LEU A 75 -4.13 -18.32 -9.58
N GLN A 76 -5.02 -17.40 -9.95
CA GLN A 76 -6.19 -17.05 -9.14
C GLN A 76 -7.22 -18.18 -9.04
N ALA A 77 -7.45 -18.92 -10.14
CA ALA A 77 -8.28 -20.12 -10.11
C ALA A 77 -7.70 -21.21 -9.20
N ALA A 78 -6.37 -21.28 -9.09
CA ALA A 78 -5.66 -22.13 -8.13
C ALA A 78 -5.59 -21.54 -6.71
N GLY A 79 -6.32 -20.46 -6.41
CA GLY A 79 -6.34 -19.81 -5.10
C GLY A 79 -5.05 -19.05 -4.73
N LYS A 80 -4.12 -18.88 -5.67
CA LYS A 80 -2.89 -18.11 -5.44
C LYS A 80 -3.16 -16.62 -5.58
N THR A 81 -2.51 -15.85 -4.72
CA THR A 81 -2.44 -14.39 -4.81
C THR A 81 -1.02 -13.98 -5.14
N TRP A 82 -0.80 -12.73 -5.56
CA TRP A 82 0.54 -12.22 -5.79
C TRP A 82 1.47 -12.44 -4.58
N ARG A 83 0.93 -12.30 -3.36
CA ARG A 83 1.67 -12.50 -2.10
C ARG A 83 2.13 -13.94 -1.91
N SER A 84 1.35 -14.94 -2.32
CA SER A 84 1.76 -16.35 -2.23
C SER A 84 2.62 -16.78 -3.41
N PHE A 85 2.36 -16.27 -4.61
CA PHE A 85 3.11 -16.62 -5.82
C PHE A 85 4.53 -16.02 -5.84
N LEU A 86 4.70 -14.75 -5.46
CA LEU A 86 5.98 -14.06 -5.54
C LEU A 86 7.12 -14.79 -4.79
N PRO A 87 6.97 -15.23 -3.52
CA PRO A 87 8.04 -15.96 -2.83
C PRO A 87 8.38 -17.29 -3.52
N GLU A 88 7.39 -18.02 -4.03
CA GLU A 88 7.61 -19.26 -4.80
C GLU A 88 8.39 -18.98 -6.10
N CYS A 89 8.00 -17.96 -6.85
CA CYS A 89 8.70 -17.56 -8.07
C CYS A 89 10.15 -17.13 -7.79
N ARG A 90 10.37 -16.36 -6.73
CA ARG A 90 11.72 -15.94 -6.31
C ARG A 90 12.56 -17.11 -5.80
N ALA A 91 11.96 -18.16 -5.22
CA ALA A 91 12.67 -19.35 -4.78
C ALA A 91 13.17 -20.15 -6.00
N ARG A 92 12.29 -20.43 -6.98
CA ARG A 92 12.63 -21.13 -8.23
C ARG A 92 13.72 -20.46 -9.06
N ARG A 93 13.91 -19.15 -8.92
CA ARG A 93 14.91 -18.35 -9.67
C ARG A 93 16.20 -18.09 -8.90
N ARG A 94 16.27 -18.51 -7.64
CA ARG A 94 17.46 -18.42 -6.80
C ARG A 94 18.15 -19.78 -6.60
N SER A 95 17.40 -20.87 -6.74
CA SER A 95 17.92 -22.25 -6.90
C SER A 95 18.59 -22.41 -8.26
#